data_AF-A0A949WF16-F1
#
_entry.id   AF-A0A949WF16-F1
#
_cell.length_a   1.000
_cell.length_b   1.000
_cell.length_c   1.000
_cell.angle_alpha   90.00
_cell.angle_beta   90.00
_cell.angle_gamma   90.00
#
_symmetry.space_group_name_H-M   'P 1'
#
loop_
_entity.id
_entity.type
_entity.pdbx_description
1 polymer ?
#
loop_
_entity_poly.entity_id
_entity_poly.type
_entity_poly.pdbx_seq_one_letter_code
_entity_poly.pdbx_strand_id
1 'polypeptide(L)'
;MLQDRPIKDPTFAKVFRSVDEAEARGCFRVRRLEDGQEIWRDDQLKLRLHVLYPTFTSNVRHMGYPNQTSGLIVLDYGDKRLCAWPGDLPLATVADQLRASRPELLHGPHHGGPEDFKTDKGRSRQAVKDLSPRMSFISVGTTNTYCHPKPGYLALLAASGCRVVCSEVTNACDRWHLKNSVPVFDGSAALGLRSSRSGSPCRGAWRVIVKDGALTPDRFTDEHAKRITKLKRPQCLKAVGWRTGEPSPWVEDASAD
;
A
#
# COMPACT_ATOMS: atom_id res chain seq x y z
N MET A 1 20.52 15.28 -4.67
CA MET A 1 19.30 16.06 -5.01
C MET A 1 18.51 15.24 -6.03
N LEU A 2 17.17 15.24 -5.95
CA LEU A 2 16.28 14.55 -6.91
C LEU A 2 16.40 15.21 -8.30
N GLN A 3 17.50 14.93 -9.00
CA GLN A 3 17.80 15.49 -10.33
C GLN A 3 16.85 14.98 -11.42
N ASP A 4 16.05 13.96 -11.10
CA ASP A 4 15.04 13.34 -11.92
C ASP A 4 13.67 14.04 -11.86
N ARG A 5 13.53 15.14 -11.10
CA ARG A 5 12.26 15.85 -10.93
C ARG A 5 12.27 17.24 -11.57
N PRO A 6 11.14 17.72 -12.12
CA PRO A 6 11.07 19.01 -12.76
C PRO A 6 11.02 20.13 -11.71
N ILE A 7 12.16 20.49 -11.13
CA ILE A 7 12.27 21.52 -10.06
C ILE A 7 11.67 22.87 -10.51
N LYS A 8 11.67 23.14 -11.81
CA LYS A 8 11.09 24.35 -12.41
C LYS A 8 9.56 24.29 -12.61
N ASP A 9 8.92 23.12 -12.43
CA ASP A 9 7.47 22.99 -12.53
C ASP A 9 6.80 23.60 -11.27
N PRO A 10 5.95 24.63 -11.43
CA PRO A 10 5.26 25.27 -10.30
C PRO A 10 4.39 24.31 -9.48
N THR A 11 3.84 23.27 -10.10
CA THR A 11 3.03 22.24 -9.43
C THR A 11 3.90 21.40 -8.53
N PHE A 12 5.08 20.98 -9.03
CA PHE A 12 6.05 20.23 -8.26
C PHE A 12 6.60 21.06 -7.09
N ALA A 13 7.00 22.31 -7.36
CA ALA A 13 7.49 23.23 -6.34
C ALA A 13 6.44 23.49 -5.24
N LYS A 14 5.15 23.54 -5.59
CA LYS A 14 4.05 23.71 -4.61
C LYS A 14 3.98 22.55 -3.62
N VAL A 15 4.29 21.32 -4.02
CA VAL A 15 4.27 20.15 -3.12
C VAL A 15 5.32 20.28 -2.02
N PHE A 16 6.51 20.77 -2.36
CA PHE A 16 7.64 20.88 -1.43
C PHE A 16 7.70 22.23 -0.70
N ARG A 17 7.00 23.26 -1.17
CA ARG A 17 7.00 24.59 -0.56
C ARG A 17 6.80 24.57 0.95
N SER A 18 5.77 23.86 1.44
CA SER A 18 5.51 23.79 2.88
C SER A 18 6.60 23.06 3.67
N VAL A 19 7.31 22.13 3.01
CA VAL A 19 8.46 21.43 3.58
C VAL A 19 9.65 22.39 3.67
N ASP A 20 9.96 23.09 2.58
CA ASP A 20 11.06 24.06 2.50
C ASP A 20 10.86 25.22 3.51
N GLU A 21 9.65 25.77 3.60
CA GLU A 21 9.29 26.83 4.55
C GLU A 21 9.39 26.37 6.01
N ALA A 22 9.10 25.10 6.30
CA ALA A 22 9.22 24.55 7.64
C ALA A 22 10.69 24.22 8.00
N GLU A 23 11.48 23.71 7.04
CA GLU A 23 12.91 23.50 7.22
C GLU A 23 13.66 24.82 7.40
N ALA A 24 13.35 25.85 6.61
CA ALA A 24 13.94 27.19 6.74
C ALA A 24 13.64 27.85 8.10
N ARG A 25 12.50 27.51 8.71
CA ARG A 25 12.13 27.94 10.07
C ARG A 25 12.74 27.07 11.17
N GLY A 26 13.50 26.03 10.82
CA GLY A 26 14.10 25.10 11.77
C GLY A 26 13.10 24.16 12.45
N CYS A 27 11.89 24.00 11.91
CA CYS A 27 10.88 23.11 12.49
C CYS A 27 11.31 21.63 12.41
N PHE A 28 12.01 21.26 11.34
CA PHE A 28 12.62 19.96 11.14
C PHE A 28 13.73 20.05 10.09
N ARG A 29 14.50 18.97 9.94
CA ARG A 29 15.51 18.82 8.88
C ARG A 29 15.12 17.68 7.95
N VAL A 30 15.19 17.92 6.65
CA VAL A 30 15.00 16.91 5.62
C VAL A 30 16.32 16.17 5.42
N ARG A 31 16.25 14.83 5.41
CA ARG A 31 17.41 13.97 5.14
C ARG A 31 17.06 13.06 3.98
N ARG A 32 18.03 12.89 3.07
CA ARG A 32 17.95 11.81 2.09
C ARG A 32 18.13 10.49 2.82
N LEU A 33 17.28 9.54 2.49
CA LEU A 33 17.39 8.17 2.94
C LEU A 33 18.18 7.35 1.90
N GLU A 34 19.12 6.54 2.37
CA GLU A 34 19.93 5.63 1.55
C GLU A 34 19.72 4.18 1.97
N ASP A 35 20.05 3.24 1.07
CA ASP A 35 19.98 1.81 1.37
C ASP A 35 20.76 1.44 2.65
N GLY A 36 20.17 0.56 3.47
CA GLY A 36 20.67 0.15 4.77
C GLY A 36 20.43 1.15 5.91
N GLN A 37 20.02 2.38 5.61
CA GLN A 37 19.84 3.41 6.62
C GLN A 37 18.69 3.10 7.57
N GLU A 38 18.98 3.14 8.87
CA GLU A 38 17.98 3.05 9.92
C GLU A 38 17.26 4.39 10.10
N ILE A 39 15.94 4.37 10.02
CA ILE A 39 15.06 5.53 10.22
C ILE A 39 14.70 5.63 11.70
N TRP A 40 14.36 4.49 12.30
CA TRP A 40 13.93 4.40 13.69
C TRP A 40 14.12 2.96 14.21
N ARG A 41 14.38 2.82 15.51
CA ARG A 41 14.56 1.53 16.18
C ARG A 41 14.07 1.59 17.62
N ASP A 42 13.54 0.48 18.09
CA ASP A 42 13.18 0.23 19.48
C ASP A 42 13.70 -1.15 19.89
N ASP A 43 14.74 -1.17 20.73
CA ASP A 43 15.37 -2.41 21.18
C ASP A 43 14.51 -3.23 22.14
N GLN A 44 13.65 -2.56 22.92
CA GLN A 44 12.76 -3.25 23.87
C GLN A 44 11.68 -4.01 23.11
N LEU A 45 11.12 -3.38 22.08
CA LEU A 45 10.14 -3.98 21.19
C LEU A 45 10.78 -4.79 20.06
N LYS A 46 12.11 -4.79 19.93
CA LYS A 46 12.87 -5.40 18.84
C LYS A 46 12.42 -4.93 17.44
N LEU A 47 11.98 -3.68 17.34
CA LEU A 47 11.48 -3.10 16.10
C LEU A 47 12.56 -2.29 15.39
N ARG A 48 12.59 -2.39 14.07
CA ARG A 48 13.51 -1.63 13.23
C ARG A 48 12.82 -1.16 11.94
N LEU A 49 12.73 0.15 11.77
CA LEU A 49 12.29 0.81 10.54
C LEU A 49 13.51 1.27 9.76
N HIS A 50 13.70 0.75 8.56
CA HIS A 50 14.88 1.04 7.75
C HIS A 50 14.60 0.93 6.25
N VAL A 51 15.58 1.36 5.46
CA VAL A 51 15.50 1.46 4.00
C VAL A 51 16.24 0.28 3.39
N LEU A 52 15.64 -0.36 2.38
CA LEU A 52 16.28 -1.42 1.57
C LEU A 52 16.59 -0.99 0.14
N TYR A 53 15.99 0.10 -0.32
CA TYR A 53 16.14 0.59 -1.69
C TYR A 53 15.72 2.07 -1.75
N PRO A 54 16.29 2.90 -2.66
CA PRO A 54 17.35 2.60 -3.64
C PRO A 54 18.77 2.67 -3.08
N THR A 55 19.66 1.87 -3.66
CA THR A 55 21.11 2.09 -3.54
C THR A 55 21.53 3.37 -4.29
N PHE A 56 22.72 3.90 -3.99
CA PHE A 56 23.28 5.01 -4.76
C PHE A 56 23.38 4.67 -6.26
N THR A 57 23.95 3.51 -6.59
CA THR A 57 24.12 3.06 -7.98
C THR A 57 22.78 2.90 -8.70
N SER A 58 21.75 2.39 -8.02
CA SER A 58 20.40 2.31 -8.57
C SER A 58 19.82 3.68 -8.91
N ASN A 59 20.01 4.67 -8.03
CA ASN A 59 19.58 6.05 -8.32
C ASN A 59 20.26 6.62 -9.57
N VAL A 60 21.57 6.40 -9.72
CA VAL A 60 22.33 6.89 -10.88
C VAL A 60 21.89 6.18 -12.17
N ARG A 61 21.74 4.85 -12.14
CA ARG A 61 21.34 4.05 -13.31
C ARG A 61 19.93 4.36 -13.81
N HIS A 62 19.03 4.72 -12.90
CA HIS A 62 17.64 4.98 -13.21
C HIS A 62 17.29 6.48 -13.18
N MET A 63 18.28 7.35 -13.39
CA MET A 63 18.05 8.78 -13.52
C MET A 63 17.03 9.06 -14.65
N GLY A 64 15.99 9.82 -14.33
CA GLY A 64 14.86 10.10 -15.25
C GLY A 64 13.72 9.08 -15.20
N TYR A 65 13.84 8.01 -14.42
CA TYR A 65 12.80 7.00 -14.21
C TYR A 65 12.36 6.97 -12.75
N PRO A 66 11.51 7.92 -12.31
CA PRO A 66 11.23 8.15 -10.89
C PRO A 66 10.63 6.95 -10.14
N ASN A 67 9.90 6.09 -10.85
CA ASN A 67 9.28 4.91 -10.24
C ASN A 67 10.34 3.83 -9.95
N GLN A 68 11.41 3.77 -10.75
CA GLN A 68 12.55 2.86 -10.56
C GLN A 68 13.45 3.29 -9.39
N THR A 69 13.29 4.51 -8.87
CA THR A 69 14.06 5.05 -7.73
C THR A 69 13.18 5.29 -6.50
N SER A 70 11.94 4.81 -6.51
CA SER A 70 11.04 4.89 -5.35
C SER A 70 11.64 4.18 -4.14
N GLY A 71 11.46 4.75 -2.94
CA GLY A 71 11.99 4.17 -1.71
C GLY A 71 11.26 2.88 -1.33
N LEU A 72 12.02 1.85 -0.95
CA LEU A 72 11.50 0.69 -0.22
C LEU A 72 11.88 0.81 1.25
N ILE A 73 10.88 1.12 2.07
CA ILE A 73 11.01 1.17 3.52
C ILE A 73 10.39 -0.11 4.10
N VAL A 74 11.01 -0.68 5.11
CA VAL A 74 10.50 -1.88 5.79
C VAL A 74 10.50 -1.69 7.30
N LEU A 75 9.54 -2.35 7.95
CA LEU A 75 9.48 -2.51 9.39
C LEU A 75 9.69 -3.98 9.73
N ASP A 76 10.75 -4.26 10.48
CA ASP A 76 11.11 -5.60 10.94
C ASP A 76 10.91 -5.74 12.46
N TYR A 77 10.61 -6.96 12.91
CA TYR A 77 10.59 -7.41 14.31
C TYR A 77 11.54 -8.60 14.45
N GLY A 78 12.72 -8.39 15.03
CA GLY A 78 13.81 -9.37 14.93
C GLY A 78 14.12 -9.71 13.47
N ASP A 79 14.08 -11.00 13.12
CA ASP A 79 14.34 -11.48 11.74
C ASP A 79 13.10 -11.50 10.83
N LYS A 80 11.94 -11.10 11.39
CA LYS A 80 10.64 -11.16 10.70
C LYS A 80 10.30 -9.81 10.08
N ARG A 81 9.93 -9.80 8.81
CA ARG A 81 9.44 -8.61 8.13
C ARG A 81 7.95 -8.42 8.33
N LEU A 82 7.57 -7.37 9.05
CA LEU A 82 6.17 -7.07 9.32
C LEU A 82 5.56 -6.30 8.14
N CYS A 83 6.16 -5.19 7.72
CA CYS A 83 5.59 -4.31 6.71
C CYS A 83 6.61 -3.87 5.68
N ALA A 84 6.16 -3.69 4.43
CA ALA A 84 6.93 -3.08 3.35
C ALA A 84 6.14 -1.98 2.64
N TRP A 85 6.79 -0.83 2.46
CA TRP A 85 6.32 0.34 1.71
C TRP A 85 7.20 0.57 0.48
N PRO A 86 6.82 0.03 -0.68
CA PRO A 86 7.63 0.12 -1.90
C PRO A 86 7.42 1.41 -2.71
N GLY A 87 6.50 2.28 -2.30
CA GLY A 87 6.08 3.43 -3.10
C GLY A 87 5.59 2.98 -4.49
N ASP A 88 6.23 3.51 -5.54
CA ASP A 88 5.89 3.22 -6.93
C ASP A 88 6.86 2.25 -7.61
N LEU A 89 7.66 1.51 -6.83
CA LEU A 89 8.61 0.55 -7.38
C LEU A 89 7.94 -0.52 -8.26
N PRO A 90 8.64 -1.00 -9.32
CA PRO A 90 8.20 -2.17 -10.07
C PRO A 90 8.09 -3.39 -9.16
N LEU A 91 7.08 -4.21 -9.42
CA LEU A 91 6.78 -5.38 -8.61
C LEU A 91 7.94 -6.37 -8.55
N ALA A 92 8.63 -6.56 -9.67
CA ALA A 92 9.79 -7.44 -9.72
C ALA A 92 10.94 -6.95 -8.84
N THR A 93 11.22 -5.63 -8.84
CA THR A 93 12.22 -5.03 -7.96
C THR A 93 11.85 -5.25 -6.50
N VAL A 94 10.56 -5.06 -6.14
CA VAL A 94 10.08 -5.32 -4.77
C VAL A 94 10.30 -6.78 -4.37
N ALA A 95 9.97 -7.73 -5.24
CA ALA A 95 10.18 -9.16 -4.98
C ALA A 95 11.66 -9.53 -4.83
N ASP A 96 12.53 -8.95 -5.65
CA ASP A 96 13.97 -9.20 -5.57
C ASP A 96 14.57 -8.67 -4.25
N GLN A 97 14.19 -7.46 -3.83
CA GLN A 97 14.68 -6.85 -2.58
C GLN A 97 14.13 -7.55 -1.32
N LEU A 98 12.93 -8.12 -1.39
CA LEU A 98 12.28 -8.79 -0.25
C LEU A 98 12.45 -10.31 -0.24
N ARG A 99 13.25 -10.87 -1.16
CA ARG A 99 13.43 -12.33 -1.31
C ARG A 99 13.87 -13.03 -0.03
N ALA A 100 14.73 -12.38 0.76
CA ALA A 100 15.28 -12.95 2.00
C ALA A 100 14.25 -13.00 3.15
N SER A 101 13.28 -12.08 3.18
CA SER A 101 12.26 -12.03 4.22
C SER A 101 10.99 -11.36 3.69
N ARG A 102 9.94 -12.16 3.59
CA ARG A 102 8.63 -11.80 3.03
C ARG A 102 7.85 -10.94 4.03
N PRO A 103 7.19 -9.86 3.58
CA PRO A 103 6.39 -9.02 4.48
C PRO A 103 5.05 -9.68 4.83
N GLU A 104 4.59 -9.53 6.07
CA GLU A 104 3.20 -9.84 6.41
C GLU A 104 2.21 -8.87 5.74
N LEU A 105 2.55 -7.57 5.73
CA LEU A 105 1.79 -6.50 5.11
C LEU A 105 2.59 -5.84 3.98
N LEU A 106 2.06 -5.90 2.77
CA LEU A 106 2.60 -5.18 1.62
C LEU A 106 1.71 -3.99 1.25
N HIS A 107 2.26 -2.77 1.31
CA HIS A 107 1.62 -1.66 0.60
C HIS A 107 1.75 -1.91 -0.90
N GLY A 108 0.61 -1.94 -1.61
CA GLY A 108 0.57 -2.27 -3.02
C GLY A 108 1.36 -1.25 -3.83
N PRO A 109 2.40 -1.66 -4.59
CA PRO A 109 3.21 -0.75 -5.38
C PRO A 109 2.35 0.01 -6.39
N HIS A 110 2.66 1.29 -6.58
CA HIS A 110 2.05 2.15 -7.59
C HIS A 110 0.51 2.12 -7.53
N HIS A 111 -0.05 2.41 -6.35
CA HIS A 111 -1.49 2.41 -6.11
C HIS A 111 -2.20 1.09 -6.49
N GLY A 112 -1.50 -0.04 -6.38
CA GLY A 112 -2.00 -1.36 -6.80
C GLY A 112 -2.03 -1.55 -8.31
N GLY A 113 -1.14 -0.88 -9.04
CA GLY A 113 -0.94 -1.09 -10.47
C GLY A 113 0.51 -0.93 -10.90
N PRO A 114 1.40 -1.82 -10.42
CA PRO A 114 2.82 -1.78 -10.76
C PRO A 114 3.03 -1.78 -12.28
N GLU A 115 3.98 -0.97 -12.75
CA GLU A 115 4.19 -0.69 -14.18
C GLU A 115 4.55 -1.95 -14.98
N ASP A 116 5.33 -2.84 -14.38
CA ASP A 116 5.78 -4.11 -14.95
C ASP A 116 4.72 -5.22 -14.94
N PHE A 117 3.54 -4.98 -14.36
CA PHE A 117 2.46 -5.97 -14.33
C PHE A 117 1.95 -6.38 -15.71
N LYS A 118 1.94 -5.43 -16.65
CA LYS A 118 1.41 -5.67 -18.01
C LYS A 118 2.46 -6.22 -18.96
N THR A 119 3.72 -5.90 -18.75
CA THR A 119 4.81 -6.21 -19.67
C THR A 119 5.24 -7.67 -19.55
N ASP A 120 5.26 -8.21 -18.33
CA ASP A 120 5.63 -9.61 -18.08
C ASP A 120 4.70 -10.25 -17.03
N LYS A 121 3.64 -10.90 -17.51
CA LYS A 121 2.67 -11.58 -16.66
C LYS A 121 3.29 -12.78 -15.92
N GLY A 122 4.27 -13.46 -16.52
CA GLY A 122 4.92 -14.63 -15.92
C GLY A 122 5.75 -14.20 -14.72
N ARG A 123 6.61 -13.21 -14.91
CA ARG A 123 7.41 -12.61 -13.84
C ARG A 123 6.54 -11.97 -12.76
N SER A 124 5.46 -11.30 -13.13
CA SER A 124 4.53 -10.71 -12.15
C SER A 124 3.86 -11.77 -11.27
N ARG A 125 3.45 -12.91 -11.84
CA ARG A 125 2.92 -14.04 -11.08
C ARG A 125 3.95 -14.61 -10.12
N GLN A 126 5.17 -14.81 -10.60
CA GLN A 126 6.26 -15.30 -9.77
C GLN A 126 6.58 -14.31 -8.64
N ALA A 127 6.64 -13.01 -8.93
CA ALA A 127 6.88 -11.96 -7.94
C ALA A 127 5.80 -11.93 -6.84
N VAL A 128 4.51 -12.03 -7.18
CA VAL A 128 3.45 -12.13 -6.16
C VAL A 128 3.59 -13.40 -5.33
N LYS A 129 3.94 -14.54 -5.96
CA LYS A 129 4.19 -15.79 -5.25
C LYS A 129 5.40 -15.72 -4.32
N ASP A 130 6.46 -15.03 -4.73
CA ASP A 130 7.68 -14.86 -3.95
C ASP A 130 7.46 -13.93 -2.76
N LEU A 131 6.64 -12.89 -2.94
CA LEU A 131 6.25 -11.97 -1.87
C LEU A 131 5.24 -12.60 -0.90
N SER A 132 4.22 -13.28 -1.44
CA SER A 132 3.13 -13.96 -0.73
C SER A 132 2.67 -13.26 0.57
N PRO A 133 2.35 -11.95 0.54
CA PRO A 133 2.00 -11.23 1.75
C PRO A 133 0.68 -11.73 2.32
N ARG A 134 0.53 -11.72 3.65
CA ARG A 134 -0.74 -12.07 4.31
C ARG A 134 -1.81 -11.02 4.01
N MET A 135 -1.41 -9.75 4.00
CA MET A 135 -2.28 -8.61 3.77
C MET A 135 -1.64 -7.65 2.76
N SER A 136 -2.48 -6.96 1.99
CA SER A 136 -2.02 -5.86 1.16
C SER A 136 -2.94 -4.66 1.26
N PHE A 137 -2.34 -3.49 1.49
CA PHE A 137 -3.04 -2.22 1.48
C PHE A 137 -2.79 -1.47 0.17
N ILE A 138 -3.85 -1.19 -0.56
CA ILE A 138 -3.84 -0.49 -1.83
C ILE A 138 -4.29 0.95 -1.60
N SER A 139 -3.32 1.85 -1.49
CA SER A 139 -3.59 3.28 -1.44
C SER A 139 -3.97 3.77 -2.83
N VAL A 140 -5.25 4.03 -3.07
CA VAL A 140 -5.79 4.49 -4.35
C VAL A 140 -6.89 5.52 -4.15
N GLY A 141 -7.03 6.44 -5.10
CA GLY A 141 -8.10 7.43 -5.12
C GLY A 141 -9.26 7.02 -6.04
N THR A 142 -10.47 7.41 -5.66
CA THR A 142 -11.72 7.25 -6.42
C THR A 142 -11.64 7.98 -7.76
N THR A 143 -11.01 9.15 -7.76
CA THR A 143 -10.83 10.03 -8.92
C THR A 143 -9.57 9.69 -9.73
N ASN A 144 -8.95 8.52 -9.48
CA ASN A 144 -7.77 8.11 -10.21
C ASN A 144 -8.11 7.84 -11.69
N THR A 145 -7.49 8.61 -12.59
CA THR A 145 -7.68 8.50 -14.04
C THR A 145 -6.74 7.50 -14.71
N TYR A 146 -5.72 7.00 -14.02
CA TYR A 146 -4.70 6.07 -14.52
C TYR A 146 -5.15 4.59 -14.51
N CYS A 147 -6.44 4.36 -14.32
CA CYS A 147 -7.05 3.03 -14.23
C CYS A 147 -6.36 2.14 -13.18
N HIS A 148 -6.06 2.71 -12.01
CA HIS A 148 -5.61 1.96 -10.83
C HIS A 148 -6.77 1.79 -9.83
N PRO A 149 -6.76 0.74 -9.01
CA PRO A 149 -5.81 -0.38 -9.04
C PRO A 149 -6.07 -1.29 -10.25
N LYS A 150 -5.07 -2.07 -10.67
CA LYS A 150 -5.24 -3.02 -11.79
C LYS A 150 -6.01 -4.24 -11.29
N PRO A 151 -7.21 -4.56 -11.82
CA PRO A 151 -8.01 -5.69 -11.33
C PRO A 151 -7.29 -7.03 -11.38
N GLY A 152 -6.47 -7.26 -12.42
CA GLY A 152 -5.67 -8.47 -12.55
C GLY A 152 -4.60 -8.61 -11.46
N TYR A 153 -4.03 -7.50 -10.98
CA TYR A 153 -3.05 -7.52 -9.89
C TYR A 153 -3.72 -7.83 -8.55
N LEU A 154 -4.86 -7.19 -8.28
CA LEU A 154 -5.65 -7.48 -7.07
C LEU A 154 -6.12 -8.93 -7.04
N ALA A 155 -6.60 -9.44 -8.18
CA ALA A 155 -7.00 -10.83 -8.32
C ALA A 155 -5.82 -11.79 -8.08
N LEU A 156 -4.63 -11.47 -8.58
CA LEU A 156 -3.45 -12.28 -8.37
C LEU A 156 -3.04 -12.32 -6.89
N LEU A 157 -3.06 -11.19 -6.18
CA LEU A 157 -2.84 -11.14 -4.74
C LEU A 157 -3.88 -11.98 -3.99
N ALA A 158 -5.16 -11.75 -4.25
CA ALA A 158 -6.23 -12.47 -3.57
C ALA A 158 -6.16 -13.99 -3.83
N ALA A 159 -5.84 -14.41 -5.05
CA ALA A 159 -5.65 -15.82 -5.40
C ALA A 159 -4.47 -16.49 -4.69
N SER A 160 -3.47 -15.71 -4.24
CA SER A 160 -2.36 -16.21 -3.41
C SER A 160 -2.69 -16.20 -1.91
N GLY A 161 -3.96 -16.04 -1.53
CA GLY A 161 -4.39 -15.98 -0.12
C GLY A 161 -4.19 -14.63 0.56
N CYS A 162 -3.77 -13.58 -0.17
CA CYS A 162 -3.59 -12.25 0.41
C CYS A 162 -4.92 -11.56 0.64
N ARG A 163 -5.15 -11.05 1.87
CA ARG A 163 -6.27 -10.14 2.16
C ARG A 163 -6.00 -8.76 1.57
N VAL A 164 -6.73 -8.38 0.53
CA VAL A 164 -6.57 -7.08 -0.15
C VAL A 164 -7.54 -6.04 0.43
N VAL A 165 -7.01 -4.90 0.86
CA VAL A 165 -7.76 -3.76 1.40
C VAL A 165 -7.42 -2.51 0.60
N CYS A 166 -8.43 -1.76 0.14
CA CYS A 166 -8.22 -0.51 -0.62
C CYS A 166 -8.67 0.71 0.18
N SER A 167 -7.95 1.83 0.10
CA SER A 167 -8.36 3.07 0.75
C SER A 167 -9.69 3.60 0.22
N GLU A 168 -9.88 3.62 -1.10
CA GLU A 168 -11.08 4.18 -1.74
C GLU A 168 -11.73 3.21 -2.73
N VAL A 169 -13.03 3.41 -2.99
CA VAL A 169 -13.78 2.61 -3.97
C VAL A 169 -13.46 3.15 -5.37
N THR A 170 -13.32 2.26 -6.34
CA THR A 170 -13.04 2.64 -7.73
C THR A 170 -14.15 2.19 -8.66
N ASN A 171 -14.13 2.72 -9.89
CA ASN A 171 -15.04 2.35 -10.97
C ASN A 171 -15.01 0.83 -11.29
N ALA A 172 -13.90 0.15 -10.98
CA ALA A 172 -13.80 -1.30 -11.15
C ALA A 172 -14.68 -2.08 -10.14
N CYS A 173 -14.95 -1.49 -8.98
CA CYS A 173 -15.71 -2.13 -7.91
C CYS A 173 -17.20 -1.82 -7.97
N ASP A 174 -17.56 -0.54 -7.97
CA ASP A 174 -18.97 -0.13 -7.98
C ASP A 174 -19.15 1.32 -8.46
N ARG A 175 -19.78 1.48 -9.62
CA ARG A 175 -20.07 2.79 -10.22
C ARG A 175 -21.10 3.59 -9.43
N TRP A 176 -22.03 2.94 -8.74
CA TRP A 176 -23.08 3.63 -8.02
C TRP A 176 -22.50 4.33 -6.79
N HIS A 177 -21.66 3.65 -6.02
CA HIS A 177 -20.95 4.24 -4.88
C HIS A 177 -20.13 5.46 -5.32
N LEU A 178 -19.40 5.33 -6.44
CA LEU A 178 -18.59 6.41 -7.01
C LEU A 178 -19.44 7.61 -7.46
N LYS A 179 -20.53 7.39 -8.20
CA LYS A 179 -21.37 8.47 -8.73
C LYS A 179 -22.09 9.26 -7.63
N ASN A 180 -22.46 8.58 -6.54
CA ASN A 180 -23.23 9.16 -5.44
C ASN A 180 -22.37 9.55 -4.24
N SER A 181 -21.04 9.43 -4.35
CA SER A 181 -20.09 9.70 -3.27
C SER A 181 -20.38 8.94 -1.98
N VAL A 182 -20.90 7.71 -2.08
CA VAL A 182 -21.28 6.90 -0.92
C VAL A 182 -20.07 6.08 -0.46
N PRO A 183 -19.60 6.23 0.80
CA PRO A 183 -18.53 5.39 1.33
C PRO A 183 -19.01 3.96 1.55
N VAL A 184 -18.13 2.99 1.33
CA VAL A 184 -18.34 1.61 1.80
C VAL A 184 -18.15 1.60 3.32
N PHE A 185 -17.03 2.14 3.78
CA PHE A 185 -16.71 2.32 5.19
C PHE A 185 -15.80 3.54 5.37
N ASP A 186 -16.19 4.48 6.23
CA ASP A 186 -15.35 5.64 6.56
C ASP A 186 -14.43 5.33 7.75
N GLY A 187 -13.30 4.69 7.44
CA GLY A 187 -12.29 4.36 8.43
C GLY A 187 -11.63 5.56 9.10
N SER A 188 -11.58 6.71 8.42
CA SER A 188 -11.04 7.92 9.03
C SER A 188 -11.95 8.38 10.17
N ALA A 189 -13.24 8.52 9.91
CA ALA A 189 -14.22 8.88 10.93
C ALA A 189 -14.25 7.87 12.09
N ALA A 190 -14.23 6.56 11.77
CA ALA A 190 -14.21 5.50 12.78
C ALA A 190 -12.98 5.54 13.70
N LEU A 191 -11.86 6.09 13.23
CA LEU A 191 -10.62 6.26 13.98
C LEU A 191 -10.47 7.66 14.61
N GLY A 192 -11.49 8.51 14.52
CA GLY A 192 -11.43 9.89 15.02
C GLY A 192 -10.54 10.83 14.19
N LEU A 193 -10.25 10.45 12.94
CA LEU A 193 -9.47 11.24 12.00
C LEU A 193 -10.41 12.00 11.05
N ARG A 194 -9.90 13.10 10.48
CA ARG A 194 -10.63 13.82 9.45
C ARG A 194 -10.75 12.95 8.19
N SER A 195 -11.97 12.80 7.67
CA SER A 195 -12.21 12.12 6.40
C SER A 195 -11.53 12.84 5.24
N SER A 196 -11.18 12.09 4.19
CA SER A 196 -10.66 12.66 2.96
C SER A 196 -11.64 13.70 2.41
N ARG A 197 -11.13 14.82 1.89
CA ARG A 197 -11.96 15.85 1.25
C ARG A 197 -12.38 15.47 -0.16
N SER A 198 -11.81 14.39 -0.71
CA SER A 198 -12.03 13.92 -2.07
C SER A 198 -12.19 12.41 -2.10
N GLY A 199 -13.03 11.95 -3.01
CA GLY A 199 -13.27 10.53 -3.23
C GLY A 199 -14.22 9.89 -2.21
N SER A 200 -14.49 8.61 -2.42
CA SER A 200 -15.39 7.78 -1.62
C SER A 200 -14.59 6.67 -0.93
N PRO A 201 -14.49 6.71 0.41
CA PRO A 201 -13.80 5.68 1.17
C PRO A 201 -14.32 4.26 0.86
N CYS A 202 -13.40 3.33 0.60
CA CYS A 202 -13.69 1.91 0.67
C CYS A 202 -13.39 1.45 2.10
N ARG A 203 -12.10 1.41 2.48
CA ARG A 203 -11.67 1.30 3.87
C ARG A 203 -11.39 2.65 4.53
N GLY A 204 -10.94 3.64 3.77
CA GLY A 204 -10.37 4.89 4.29
C GLY A 204 -9.04 4.67 5.01
N ALA A 205 -8.80 5.42 6.08
CA ALA A 205 -7.67 5.20 6.97
C ALA A 205 -7.75 3.81 7.63
N TRP A 206 -6.65 3.07 7.61
CA TRP A 206 -6.53 1.75 8.21
C TRP A 206 -5.45 1.77 9.29
N ARG A 207 -5.77 1.26 10.48
CA ARG A 207 -4.81 1.11 11.57
C ARG A 207 -4.45 -0.36 11.72
N VAL A 208 -3.15 -0.62 11.77
CA VAL A 208 -2.57 -1.92 12.09
C VAL A 208 -1.64 -1.72 13.27
N ILE A 209 -1.78 -2.57 14.28
CA ILE A 209 -1.03 -2.50 15.53
C ILE A 209 0.00 -3.64 15.52
N VAL A 210 1.23 -3.33 15.92
CA VAL A 210 2.23 -4.36 16.19
C VAL A 210 2.10 -4.78 17.65
N LYS A 211 1.88 -6.07 17.89
CA LYS A 211 1.87 -6.65 19.24
C LYS A 211 2.58 -8.00 19.20
N ASP A 212 3.58 -8.19 20.06
CA ASP A 212 4.32 -9.45 20.20
C ASP A 212 4.84 -10.02 18.87
N GLY A 213 5.33 -9.14 17.98
CA GLY A 213 5.86 -9.54 16.66
C GLY A 213 4.80 -9.96 15.64
N ALA A 214 3.53 -9.63 15.88
CA ALA A 214 2.42 -9.86 14.96
C ALA A 214 1.71 -8.55 14.60
N LEU A 215 1.15 -8.51 13.39
CA LEU A 215 0.27 -7.43 12.94
C LEU A 215 -1.19 -7.74 13.23
N THR A 216 -1.84 -6.89 14.03
CA THR A 216 -3.26 -6.96 14.35
C THR A 216 -3.99 -5.76 13.72
N PRO A 217 -4.84 -5.99 12.71
CA PRO A 217 -5.71 -4.94 12.17
C PRO A 217 -6.65 -4.38 13.24
N ASP A 218 -7.10 -3.13 13.08
CA ASP A 218 -8.08 -2.55 13.99
C ASP A 218 -9.44 -3.29 13.99
N ARG A 219 -10.25 -3.03 15.03
CA ARG A 219 -11.57 -3.66 15.26
C ARG A 219 -12.59 -3.43 14.15
N PHE A 220 -12.34 -2.52 13.21
CA PHE A 220 -13.28 -2.21 12.12
C PHE A 220 -13.03 -3.06 10.87
N THR A 221 -12.01 -3.90 10.92
CA THR A 221 -11.57 -4.75 9.81
C THR A 221 -12.67 -5.72 9.36
N ASP A 222 -13.43 -6.30 10.28
CA ASP A 222 -14.53 -7.22 9.96
C ASP A 222 -15.79 -6.49 9.50
N GLU A 223 -16.08 -5.32 10.08
CA GLU A 223 -17.19 -4.50 9.62
C GLU A 223 -16.97 -4.04 8.17
N HIS A 224 -15.76 -3.59 7.84
CA HIS A 224 -15.40 -3.31 6.46
C HIS A 224 -15.53 -4.56 5.57
N ALA A 225 -15.04 -5.72 6.03
CA ALA A 225 -15.13 -6.98 5.30
C ALA A 225 -16.59 -7.39 5.00
N LYS A 226 -17.52 -7.14 5.92
CA LYS A 226 -18.97 -7.35 5.74
C LYS A 226 -19.61 -6.33 4.79
N ARG A 227 -19.08 -5.10 4.70
CA ARG A 227 -19.64 -4.08 3.81
C ARG A 227 -19.18 -4.23 2.37
N ILE A 228 -17.94 -4.66 2.12
CA ILE A 228 -17.44 -4.84 0.76
C ILE A 228 -18.17 -5.96 -0.01
N THR A 229 -18.78 -6.94 0.67
CA THR A 229 -19.61 -7.98 0.03
C THR A 229 -20.91 -7.43 -0.56
N LYS A 230 -21.32 -6.21 -0.17
CA LYS A 230 -22.50 -5.51 -0.72
C LYS A 230 -22.20 -4.76 -2.01
N LEU A 231 -20.92 -4.64 -2.39
CA LEU A 231 -20.53 -4.02 -3.65
C LEU A 231 -20.93 -4.89 -4.84
N LYS A 232 -21.21 -4.26 -5.98
CA LYS A 232 -21.55 -5.00 -7.21
C LYS A 232 -20.41 -5.90 -7.71
N ARG A 233 -19.16 -5.45 -7.61
CA ARG A 233 -17.97 -6.17 -8.13
C ARG A 233 -16.73 -5.96 -7.24
N PRO A 234 -16.71 -6.38 -5.97
CA PRO A 234 -15.58 -6.17 -5.07
C PRO A 234 -14.32 -6.87 -5.62
N GLN A 235 -13.42 -6.11 -6.28
CA GLN A 235 -12.26 -6.70 -6.97
C GLN A 235 -11.31 -7.43 -6.00
N CYS A 236 -11.26 -7.01 -4.74
CA CYS A 236 -10.50 -7.65 -3.68
C CYS A 236 -11.04 -9.03 -3.24
N LEU A 237 -12.29 -9.38 -3.57
CA LEU A 237 -12.91 -10.68 -3.25
C LEU A 237 -12.97 -11.61 -4.46
N LYS A 238 -12.80 -11.08 -5.68
CA LYS A 238 -13.18 -11.79 -6.90
C LYS A 238 -12.39 -13.09 -7.14
N ALA A 239 -11.11 -13.12 -6.76
CA ALA A 239 -10.24 -14.27 -7.06
C ALA A 239 -10.22 -15.34 -5.97
N VAL A 240 -10.83 -15.09 -4.81
CA VAL A 240 -10.99 -16.07 -3.73
C VAL A 240 -12.30 -16.84 -3.83
N GLY A 241 -12.94 -16.82 -5.01
CA GLY A 241 -14.16 -17.59 -5.28
C GLY A 241 -15.45 -17.02 -4.69
N TRP A 242 -15.39 -15.89 -3.97
CA TRP A 242 -16.55 -15.24 -3.35
C TRP A 242 -17.65 -14.90 -4.37
N ARG A 243 -18.90 -15.15 -3.98
CA ARG A 243 -20.11 -14.83 -4.75
C ARG A 243 -21.04 -13.91 -3.98
N THR A 244 -21.81 -13.11 -4.71
CA THR A 244 -22.82 -12.22 -4.12
C THR A 244 -23.77 -12.99 -3.20
N GLY A 245 -23.87 -12.54 -1.95
CA GLY A 245 -24.69 -13.18 -0.91
C GLY A 245 -23.91 -14.08 0.05
N GLU A 246 -22.67 -14.45 -0.28
CA GLU A 246 -21.79 -15.21 0.62
C GLU A 246 -21.15 -14.29 1.68
N PRO A 247 -20.83 -14.80 2.88
CA PRO A 247 -20.04 -14.07 3.86
C PRO A 247 -18.65 -13.74 3.29
N SER A 248 -18.01 -12.72 3.87
CA SER A 248 -16.66 -12.36 3.45
C SER A 248 -15.69 -13.47 3.86
N PRO A 249 -14.79 -13.92 2.96
CA PRO A 249 -13.78 -14.93 3.31
C PRO A 249 -12.72 -14.40 4.28
N TRP A 250 -12.82 -13.14 4.69
CA TRP A 250 -11.90 -12.46 5.59
C TRP A 250 -12.47 -12.17 6.98
N VAL A 251 -13.70 -12.60 7.24
CA VAL A 251 -14.27 -12.59 8.59
C VAL A 251 -13.90 -13.92 9.22
N GLU A 252 -13.14 -13.89 10.30
CA GLU A 252 -12.88 -15.09 11.09
C GLU A 252 -14.19 -15.48 11.80
N ASP A 253 -14.60 -16.74 11.68
CA ASP A 253 -15.76 -17.24 12.41
C ASP A 253 -15.42 -17.18 13.91
N ALA A 254 -16.06 -16.25 14.63
CA ALA A 254 -15.91 -16.07 16.08
C ALA A 254 -16.43 -17.28 16.90
N SER A 255 -16.80 -18.38 16.24
CA SER A 255 -17.38 -19.60 16.82
C SER A 255 -16.42 -20.80 16.80
N ALA A 256 -15.12 -20.58 16.58
CA ALA A 256 -14.10 -21.64 16.54
C ALA A 256 -13.25 -21.76 17.81
N ASP A 257 -13.66 -21.11 18.92
CA ASP A 257 -13.08 -21.26 20.26
C ASP A 257 -14.11 -21.84 21.25
#